data_AF-J0WQI6-F1
#
_entry.id   AF-J0WQI6-F1
#
_cell.length_a   1.000
_cell.length_b   1.000
_cell.length_c   1.000
_cell.angle_alpha   90.00
_cell.angle_beta   90.00
_cell.angle_gamma   90.00
#
_symmetry.space_group_name_H-M   'P 1'
#
loop_
_entity.id
_entity.type
_entity.pdbx_description
1 polymer ?
#
loop_
_entity_poly.entity_id
_entity_poly.type
_entity_poly.pdbx_seq_one_letter_code
_entity_poly.pdbx_strand_id
1 'polypeptide(L)'
;MKEKKSYQSWTISDEFWEEIKDKIPVKKRDPQKKYKHAPGQGRPPIPPRKVLEGIFYVLRTGCQWKAVPRKYGCASSIHRYYQEWVAAGFF
;
A
#
# COMPACT_ATOMS: atom_id res chain seq x y z
N MET A 1 7.10 24.76 -17.61
CA MET A 1 7.31 24.96 -16.17
C MET A 1 6.78 23.72 -15.45
N LYS A 2 7.63 22.87 -14.85
CA LYS A 2 7.14 21.73 -14.06
C LYS A 2 6.52 22.27 -12.77
N GLU A 3 5.24 22.02 -12.59
CA GLU A 3 4.47 22.40 -11.41
C GLU A 3 5.13 21.78 -10.16
N LYS A 4 5.62 22.61 -9.24
CA LYS A 4 6.16 22.13 -7.97
C LYS A 4 5.00 21.69 -7.09
N LYS A 5 4.51 20.46 -7.26
CA LYS A 5 3.59 19.85 -6.29
C LYS A 5 4.31 19.76 -4.95
N SER A 6 3.75 20.38 -3.91
CA SER A 6 4.20 20.19 -2.54
C SER A 6 3.73 18.81 -2.06
N TYR A 7 4.52 17.79 -2.40
CA TYR A 7 4.31 16.47 -1.84
C TYR A 7 4.59 16.54 -0.34
N GLN A 8 3.65 16.09 0.50
CA GLN A 8 4.02 15.77 1.88
C GLN A 8 5.13 14.72 1.82
N SER A 9 6.05 14.71 2.79
CA SER A 9 7.26 13.87 2.75
C SER A 9 7.01 12.35 2.62
N TRP A 10 5.76 11.91 2.67
CA TRP A 10 5.30 10.52 2.54
C TRP A 10 4.34 10.29 1.35
N THR A 11 4.08 11.31 0.53
CA THR A 11 3.31 11.16 -0.72
C THR A 11 4.24 10.74 -1.84
N ILE A 12 3.85 9.70 -2.58
CA ILE A 12 4.65 9.17 -3.67
C ILE A 12 4.35 9.97 -4.95
N SER A 13 5.38 10.52 -5.60
CA SER A 13 5.24 11.13 -6.93
C SER A 13 4.90 10.06 -7.97
N ASP A 14 4.27 10.47 -9.07
CA ASP A 14 3.95 9.54 -10.15
C ASP A 14 5.22 8.97 -10.80
N GLU A 15 6.27 9.80 -10.94
CA GLU A 15 7.58 9.38 -11.44
C GLU A 15 8.18 8.25 -10.55
N PHE A 16 8.20 8.43 -9.22
CA PHE A 16 8.71 7.41 -8.30
C PHE A 16 7.83 6.17 -8.29
N TRP A 17 6.50 6.34 -8.40
CA TRP A 17 5.57 5.21 -8.47
C TRP A 17 5.86 4.31 -9.68
N GLU A 18 6.10 4.91 -10.83
CA GLU A 18 6.36 4.18 -12.08
C GLU A 18 7.66 3.36 -12.01
N GLU A 19 8.67 3.82 -11.27
CA GLU A 19 9.92 3.07 -11.08
C GLU A 19 9.80 1.88 -10.12
N ILE A 20 8.98 2.01 -9.08
CA ILE A 20 8.91 1.00 -8.01
C ILE A 20 7.78 -0.01 -8.20
N LYS A 21 6.71 0.33 -8.95
CA LYS A 21 5.49 -0.48 -9.01
C LYS A 21 5.75 -1.93 -9.42
N ASP A 22 6.74 -2.17 -10.27
CA ASP A 22 7.08 -3.49 -10.79
C ASP A 22 7.90 -4.33 -9.80
N LYS A 23 8.54 -3.68 -8.81
CA LYS A 23 9.30 -4.35 -7.74
C LYS A 23 8.41 -4.75 -6.56
N ILE A 24 7.21 -4.19 -6.45
CA ILE A 24 6.32 -4.46 -5.32
C ILE A 24 5.83 -5.92 -5.40
N PRO A 25 5.97 -6.71 -4.31
CA PRO A 25 5.44 -8.06 -4.26
C PRO A 25 3.93 -8.08 -4.52
N VAL A 26 3.54 -8.65 -5.65
CA VAL A 26 2.13 -8.79 -6.02
C VAL A 26 1.54 -10.00 -5.29
N LYS A 27 0.46 -9.76 -4.53
CA LYS A 27 -0.32 -10.83 -3.93
C LYS A 27 -0.98 -11.66 -5.04
N LYS A 28 -0.41 -12.83 -5.32
CA LYS A 28 -0.97 -13.76 -6.32
C LYS A 28 -2.32 -14.26 -5.82
N ARG A 29 -3.35 -14.05 -6.62
CA ARG A 29 -4.65 -14.70 -6.42
C ARG A 29 -4.52 -16.17 -6.80
N ASP A 30 -5.26 -17.02 -6.12
CA ASP A 30 -5.29 -18.44 -6.43
C ASP A 30 -5.93 -18.63 -7.81
N PRO A 31 -5.20 -19.16 -8.81
CA PRO A 31 -5.71 -19.30 -10.17
C PRO A 31 -6.84 -20.33 -10.28
N GLN A 32 -6.95 -21.26 -9.32
CA GLN A 32 -8.02 -22.26 -9.30
C GLN A 32 -9.33 -21.68 -8.75
N LYS A 33 -9.29 -20.54 -8.05
CA LYS A 33 -10.48 -19.88 -7.49
C LYS A 33 -11.06 -18.86 -8.45
N LYS A 34 -12.32 -19.07 -8.85
CA LYS A 34 -13.09 -18.07 -9.60
C LYS A 34 -13.69 -17.04 -8.66
N TYR A 35 -12.99 -15.91 -8.50
CA TYR A 35 -13.49 -14.77 -7.73
C TYR A 35 -14.68 -14.12 -8.46
N LYS A 36 -15.83 -14.03 -7.80
CA LYS A 36 -17.00 -13.30 -8.28
C LYS A 36 -17.20 -12.05 -7.43
N HIS A 37 -17.64 -10.95 -8.04
CA HIS A 37 -18.12 -9.78 -7.29
C HIS A 37 -19.57 -10.03 -6.87
N ALA A 38 -19.75 -10.73 -5.75
CA ALA A 38 -21.06 -11.08 -5.19
C ALA A 38 -21.13 -10.72 -3.70
N PRO A 39 -22.33 -10.46 -3.14
CA PRO A 39 -22.51 -10.29 -1.70
C PRO A 39 -21.88 -11.47 -0.94
N GLY A 40 -21.08 -11.18 0.09
CA GLY A 40 -20.36 -12.20 0.88
C GLY A 40 -18.95 -12.55 0.37
N GLN A 41 -18.52 -12.06 -0.79
CA GLN A 41 -17.13 -12.15 -1.22
C GLN A 41 -16.34 -10.97 -0.62
N GLY A 42 -15.23 -11.26 0.06
CA GLY A 42 -14.52 -10.31 0.94
C GLY A 42 -14.13 -8.97 0.29
N ARG A 43 -13.69 -8.03 1.14
CA ARG A 43 -13.34 -6.66 0.70
C ARG A 43 -12.22 -6.67 -0.36
N PRO A 44 -12.32 -5.86 -1.43
CA PRO A 44 -11.25 -5.74 -2.40
C PRO A 44 -9.93 -5.30 -1.73
N PRO A 45 -8.78 -5.75 -2.27
CA PRO A 45 -7.47 -5.38 -1.74
C PRO A 45 -7.24 -3.86 -1.86
N ILE A 46 -6.43 -3.33 -0.95
CA ILE A 46 -6.05 -1.92 -0.97
C ILE A 46 -5.04 -1.71 -2.12
N PRO A 47 -5.16 -0.63 -2.92
CA PRO A 47 -4.17 -0.31 -3.95
C PRO A 47 -2.76 -0.26 -3.37
N PRO A 48 -1.76 -0.92 -3.99
CA PRO A 48 -0.40 -1.00 -3.44
C PRO A 48 0.24 0.37 -3.18
N ARG A 49 -0.06 1.38 -4.02
CA ARG A 49 0.38 2.76 -3.81
C ARG A 49 -0.08 3.34 -2.47
N LYS A 50 -1.36 3.18 -2.14
CA LYS A 50 -1.93 3.68 -0.87
C LYS A 50 -1.34 2.96 0.33
N VAL A 51 -1.07 1.66 0.20
CA VAL A 51 -0.38 0.89 1.23
C VAL A 51 1.01 1.45 1.46
N LEU A 52 1.79 1.69 0.40
CA LEU A 52 3.14 2.22 0.51
C LEU A 52 3.17 3.61 1.14
N GLU A 53 2.28 4.52 0.75
CA GLU A 53 2.15 5.84 1.41
C GLU A 53 1.79 5.71 2.89
N GLY A 54 0.92 4.76 3.24
CA GLY A 54 0.57 4.47 4.63
C GLY A 54 1.75 3.94 5.45
N ILE A 55 2.59 3.08 4.86
CA ILE A 55 3.82 2.58 5.49
C ILE A 55 4.82 3.72 5.66
N PHE A 56 5.07 4.53 4.62
CA PHE A 56 5.97 5.67 4.71
C PHE A 56 5.52 6.71 5.74
N TYR A 57 4.21 6.92 5.88
CA TYR A 57 3.68 7.75 6.96
C TYR A 57 4.09 7.22 8.34
N VAL A 58 3.93 5.90 8.59
CA VAL A 58 4.35 5.27 9.85
C VAL A 58 5.85 5.40 10.07
N LEU A 59 6.66 5.02 9.08
CA LEU A 59 8.13 5.04 9.18
C LEU A 59 8.66 6.47 9.39
N ARG A 60 8.03 7.48 8.78
CA ARG A 60 8.47 8.88 8.89
C ARG A 60 8.05 9.54 10.20
N THR A 61 6.85 9.23 10.70
CA THR A 61 6.29 9.84 11.91
C THR A 61 6.62 9.05 13.18
N GLY A 62 6.99 7.78 13.06
CA GLY A 62 7.18 6.88 14.19
C GLY A 62 5.88 6.54 14.94
N CYS A 63 4.71 6.87 14.36
CA CYS A 63 3.45 6.61 15.04
C CYS A 63 3.13 5.12 15.10
N GLN A 64 2.27 4.73 16.05
CA GLN A 64 1.80 3.36 16.13
C GLN A 64 0.95 3.02 14.89
N TRP A 65 1.01 1.77 14.40
CA TRP A 65 0.21 1.31 13.25
C TRP A 65 -1.29 1.62 13.36
N LYS A 66 -1.87 1.55 14.57
CA LYS A 66 -3.29 1.88 14.80
C LYS A 66 -3.61 3.38 14.67
N ALA A 67 -2.61 4.25 14.73
CA ALA A 67 -2.75 5.69 14.54
C ALA A 67 -2.66 6.12 13.07
N VAL A 68 -2.48 5.18 12.13
CA VAL A 68 -2.43 5.50 10.71
C VAL A 68 -3.75 6.11 10.23
N PRO A 69 -3.70 7.27 9.55
CA PRO A 69 -4.89 7.90 9.00
C PRO A 69 -5.69 6.97 8.08
N ARG A 70 -7.02 6.93 8.26
CA ARG A 70 -7.93 6.07 7.49
C ARG A 70 -7.90 6.32 5.98
N LYS A 71 -7.36 7.46 5.51
CA LYS A 71 -7.17 7.76 4.07
C LYS A 71 -6.31 6.71 3.34
N TYR A 72 -5.38 6.07 4.06
CA TYR A 72 -4.52 5.01 3.51
C TYR A 72 -5.19 3.61 3.54
N GLY A 73 -6.29 3.47 4.27
CA GLY A 73 -7.01 2.22 4.47
C GLY A 73 -7.03 1.78 5.93
N CYS A 74 -7.26 0.49 6.15
CA CYS A 74 -7.30 -0.07 7.49
C CYS A 74 -5.87 -0.30 8.01
N ALA A 75 -5.57 0.21 9.20
CA ALA A 75 -4.28 0.06 9.88
C ALA A 75 -3.78 -1.40 9.91
N SER A 76 -4.65 -2.35 10.26
CA SER A 76 -4.28 -3.77 10.30
C SER A 76 -3.90 -4.33 8.93
N SER A 77 -4.58 -3.88 7.87
CA SER A 77 -4.25 -4.29 6.51
C SER A 77 -2.88 -3.74 6.10
N ILE A 78 -2.60 -2.46 6.39
CA ILE A 78 -1.32 -1.82 6.05
C ILE A 78 -0.17 -2.52 6.77
N HIS A 79 -0.31 -2.78 8.08
CA HIS A 79 0.70 -3.51 8.84
C HIS A 79 0.92 -4.93 8.28
N ARG A 80 -0.16 -5.64 7.90
CA ARG A 80 -0.03 -6.96 7.27
C ARG A 80 0.71 -6.89 5.93
N TYR A 81 0.43 -5.90 5.09
CA TYR A 81 1.18 -5.71 3.85
C TYR A 81 2.66 -5.42 4.12
N TYR A 82 2.97 -4.58 5.11
CA TYR A 82 4.36 -4.33 5.51
C TYR A 82 5.09 -5.62 5.88
N GLN A 83 4.47 -6.47 6.73
CA GLN A 83 5.03 -7.77 7.10
C GLN A 83 5.20 -8.70 5.88
N GLU A 84 4.20 -8.79 5.00
CA GLU A 84 4.27 -9.58 3.76
C GLU A 84 5.41 -9.09 2.84
N TRP A 85 5.64 -7.78 2.76
CA TRP A 85 6.68 -7.19 1.91
C TRP A 85 8.08 -7.28 2.50
N VAL A 86 8.23 -7.15 3.83
CA VAL A 86 9.49 -7.46 4.54
C VAL A 86 9.87 -8.93 4.33
N ALA A 87 8.92 -9.85 4.49
CA ALA A 87 9.17 -11.28 4.25
C ALA A 87 9.57 -11.59 2.80
N ALA A 88 9.12 -10.77 1.85
CA ALA A 88 9.50 -10.86 0.44
C ALA A 88 10.79 -10.10 0.08
N GLY A 89 11.45 -9.45 1.04
CA GLY A 89 12.69 -8.70 0.84
C GLY A 89 12.52 -7.35 0.11
N PHE A 90 11.31 -6.80 0.08
CA PHE A 90 11.04 -5.48 -0.50
C PHE A 90 11.36 -4.32 0.47
N PHE A 91 11.30 -4.59 1.77
CA PHE A 91 11.76 -3.74 2.86
C PHE A 91 12.85 -4.45 3.64
#